data_AF-A0A935LMN0-F1
#
_entry.id   AF-A0A935LMN0-F1
#
_cell.length_a   1.000
_cell.length_b   1.000
_cell.length_c   1.000
_cell.angle_alpha   90.00
_cell.angle_beta   90.00
_cell.angle_gamma   90.00
#
_symmetry.space_group_name_H-M   'P 1'
#
loop_
_entity.id
_entity.type
_entity.pdbx_description
1 polymer ?
#
loop_
_entity_poly.entity_id
_entity_poly.type
_entity_poly.pdbx_seq_one_letter_code
_entity_poly.pdbx_strand_id
1 'polypeptide(L)'
;MRIYRFRVLIDHPSEAFRDLEIESEQNFLDLHKAIKEAFAFIGQEMASFYVSNESWEKGPEIPLADLGFAEEGEVPALMEEVRISDHIRSTSQRFIYAYDFLHMWMFMVELIQAGDPKPGANYPRVVMSMGTAPDEHSKEDDLTAGIVEEDPYAMDDEEHDLDEEDRDPDDADHNEFGHGNIDDLGEEYR
;
A
#
# COMPACT_ATOMS: atom_id res chain seq x y z
N MET A 1 -10.19 -2.16 -33.04
CA MET A 1 -10.25 -2.09 -31.58
C MET A 1 -10.20 -3.51 -31.04
N ARG A 2 -9.23 -3.81 -30.18
CA ARG A 2 -9.03 -5.14 -29.60
C ARG A 2 -9.25 -5.04 -28.09
N ILE A 3 -9.76 -6.10 -27.49
CA ILE A 3 -9.91 -6.22 -26.03
C ILE A 3 -8.79 -7.09 -25.52
N TYR A 4 -8.09 -6.61 -24.51
CA TYR A 4 -7.11 -7.37 -23.76
C TYR A 4 -7.73 -7.85 -22.46
N ARG A 5 -7.55 -9.13 -22.16
CA ARG A 5 -7.89 -9.70 -20.86
C ARG A 5 -6.62 -9.93 -20.07
N PHE A 6 -6.49 -9.23 -18.96
CA PHE A 6 -5.42 -9.41 -18.00
C PHE A 6 -5.90 -10.23 -16.82
N ARG A 7 -5.09 -11.19 -16.38
CA ARG A 7 -5.18 -11.73 -15.02
C ARG A 7 -4.34 -10.86 -14.11
N VAL A 8 -4.94 -10.37 -13.05
CA VAL A 8 -4.30 -9.54 -12.02
C VAL A 8 -4.32 -10.34 -10.73
N LEU A 9 -3.17 -10.80 -10.30
CA LEU A 9 -2.96 -11.54 -9.05
C LEU A 9 -2.29 -10.61 -8.04
N ILE A 10 -2.82 -10.54 -6.82
CA ILE A 10 -2.17 -9.80 -5.74
C ILE A 10 -1.13 -10.68 -5.05
N ASP A 11 0.04 -10.12 -4.76
CA ASP A 11 1.10 -10.78 -3.98
C ASP A 11 0.74 -10.70 -2.48
N HIS A 12 -0.14 -11.62 -2.06
CA HIS A 12 -0.66 -11.72 -0.71
C HIS A 12 -1.11 -13.17 -0.44
N PRO A 13 -1.06 -13.68 0.80
CA PRO A 13 -1.48 -15.05 1.14
C PRO A 13 -2.91 -15.43 0.77
N SER A 14 -3.77 -14.45 0.45
CA SER A 14 -5.14 -14.73 -0.03
C SER A 14 -5.17 -15.25 -1.47
N GLU A 15 -4.08 -15.12 -2.22
CA GLU A 15 -3.93 -15.52 -3.62
C GLU A 15 -5.08 -15.03 -4.52
N ALA A 16 -5.70 -13.91 -4.14
CA ALA A 16 -6.87 -13.39 -4.84
C ALA A 16 -6.48 -12.88 -6.23
N PHE A 17 -7.28 -13.19 -7.23
CA PHE A 17 -7.08 -12.66 -8.57
C PHE A 17 -8.37 -12.15 -9.22
N ARG A 18 -8.18 -11.27 -10.19
CA ARG A 18 -9.24 -10.69 -11.02
C ARG A 18 -8.84 -10.85 -12.48
N ASP A 19 -9.77 -11.29 -13.33
CA ASP A 19 -9.58 -11.18 -14.78
C ASP A 19 -10.30 -9.91 -15.25
N LEU A 20 -9.53 -8.96 -15.79
CA LEU A 20 -9.99 -7.66 -16.27
C LEU A 20 -9.96 -7.61 -17.79
N GLU A 21 -11.03 -7.16 -18.41
CA GLU A 21 -11.05 -6.82 -19.84
C GLU A 21 -10.93 -5.30 -20.01
N ILE A 22 -10.02 -4.85 -20.87
CA ILE A 22 -9.76 -3.45 -21.19
C ILE A 22 -9.53 -3.26 -22.69
N GLU A 23 -9.88 -2.10 -23.25
CA GLU A 23 -9.65 -1.81 -24.66
C GLU A 23 -8.17 -1.52 -24.94
N SER A 24 -7.72 -1.87 -26.15
CA SER A 24 -6.33 -1.66 -26.58
C SER A 24 -5.91 -0.19 -26.61
N GLU A 25 -6.86 0.72 -26.81
CA GLU A 25 -6.60 2.18 -26.91
C GLU A 25 -6.71 2.90 -25.57
N GLN A 26 -7.16 2.22 -24.51
CA GLN A 26 -7.14 2.77 -23.16
C GLN A 26 -5.71 2.86 -22.64
N ASN A 27 -5.51 3.72 -21.64
CA ASN A 27 -4.20 3.99 -21.08
C ASN A 27 -3.96 3.19 -19.78
N PHE A 28 -2.73 3.25 -19.27
CA PHE A 28 -2.39 2.61 -18.01
C PHE A 28 -3.11 3.24 -16.80
N LEU A 29 -3.56 4.50 -16.90
CA LEU A 29 -4.37 5.13 -15.85
C LEU A 29 -5.76 4.47 -15.74
N ASP A 30 -6.37 4.08 -16.86
CA ASP A 30 -7.61 3.31 -16.87
C ASP A 30 -7.41 1.93 -16.26
N LEU A 31 -6.29 1.27 -16.56
CA LEU A 31 -5.94 -0.02 -15.95
C LEU A 31 -5.69 0.11 -14.45
N HIS A 32 -4.98 1.15 -14.00
CA HIS A 32 -4.78 1.47 -12.58
C HIS A 32 -6.12 1.58 -11.84
N LYS A 33 -7.04 2.39 -12.36
CA LYS A 33 -8.38 2.56 -11.79
C LYS A 33 -9.15 1.24 -11.75
N ALA A 34 -9.09 0.46 -12.84
CA ALA A 34 -9.77 -0.82 -12.94
C ALA A 34 -9.26 -1.86 -11.94
N ILE A 35 -7.94 -1.92 -11.71
CA ILE A 35 -7.35 -2.81 -10.71
C ILE A 35 -7.83 -2.41 -9.32
N LYS A 36 -7.72 -1.12 -8.97
CA LYS A 36 -8.16 -0.63 -7.67
C LYS A 36 -9.62 -0.93 -7.39
N GLU A 37 -10.50 -0.64 -8.35
CA GLU A 37 -11.93 -0.95 -8.23
C GLU A 37 -12.16 -2.46 -8.05
N ALA A 38 -11.45 -3.31 -8.80
CA ALA A 38 -11.62 -4.76 -8.74
C ALA A 38 -11.16 -5.39 -7.41
N PHE A 39 -10.24 -4.74 -6.71
CA PHE A 39 -9.76 -5.14 -5.38
C PHE A 39 -10.36 -4.30 -4.24
N ALA A 40 -11.28 -3.38 -4.54
CA ALA A 40 -11.92 -2.46 -3.59
C ALA A 40 -10.94 -1.55 -2.83
N PHE A 41 -9.81 -1.19 -3.47
CA PHE A 41 -8.85 -0.22 -2.94
C PHE A 41 -9.34 1.20 -3.28
N ILE A 42 -9.53 2.02 -2.25
CA ILE A 42 -10.15 3.36 -2.33
C ILE A 42 -9.14 4.49 -2.17
N GLY A 43 -7.92 4.21 -1.71
CA GLY A 43 -6.87 5.19 -1.46
C GLY A 43 -6.47 5.97 -2.72
N GLN A 44 -5.70 7.04 -2.58
CA GLN A 44 -5.18 7.81 -3.73
C GLN A 44 -3.66 7.76 -3.81
N GLU A 45 -3.08 6.69 -3.27
CA GLU A 45 -1.65 6.52 -3.17
C GLU A 45 -0.95 6.41 -4.52
N MET A 46 0.34 6.72 -4.50
CA MET A 46 1.22 6.63 -5.66
C MET A 46 1.30 5.19 -6.18
N ALA A 47 1.50 5.07 -7.48
CA ALA A 47 1.53 3.77 -8.14
C ALA A 47 2.45 3.80 -9.36
N SER A 48 2.89 2.62 -9.78
CA SER A 48 3.71 2.45 -10.98
C SER A 48 3.50 1.09 -11.63
N PHE A 49 3.52 1.04 -12.95
CA PHE A 49 3.64 -0.21 -13.71
C PHE A 49 5.08 -0.39 -14.19
N TYR A 50 5.60 -1.61 -14.10
CA TYR A 50 6.86 -2.01 -14.71
C TYR A 50 6.57 -2.99 -15.83
N VAL A 51 7.11 -2.72 -17.03
CA VAL A 51 6.99 -3.63 -18.17
C VAL A 51 7.89 -4.83 -17.93
N SER A 52 7.31 -6.01 -17.73
CA SER A 52 8.04 -7.19 -17.26
C SER A 52 8.18 -8.26 -18.34
N ASN A 53 9.23 -9.07 -18.18
CA ASN A 53 9.50 -10.23 -19.03
C ASN A 53 8.87 -11.52 -18.48
N GLU A 54 9.14 -12.65 -19.12
CA GLU A 54 8.65 -13.98 -18.71
C GLU A 54 9.21 -14.47 -17.35
N SER A 55 10.22 -13.79 -16.80
CA SER A 55 10.77 -14.06 -15.48
C SER A 55 10.27 -13.08 -14.41
N TRP A 56 9.31 -12.21 -14.73
CA TRP A 56 8.82 -11.14 -13.83
C TRP A 56 9.91 -10.16 -13.39
N GLU A 57 10.94 -9.94 -14.22
CA GLU A 57 11.91 -8.90 -13.95
C GLU A 57 11.29 -7.52 -14.25
N LYS A 58 11.58 -6.52 -13.42
CA LYS A 58 11.13 -5.14 -13.64
C LYS A 58 11.92 -4.51 -14.78
N GLY A 59 11.23 -4.15 -15.86
CA GLY A 59 11.79 -3.37 -16.96
C GLY A 59 11.42 -1.88 -16.85
N PRO A 60 11.22 -1.19 -17.98
CA PRO A 60 10.83 0.22 -18.01
C PRO A 60 9.62 0.52 -17.13
N GLU A 61 9.69 1.66 -16.45
CA GLU A 61 8.67 2.16 -15.54
C GLU A 61 7.63 3.05 -16.26
N ILE A 62 6.37 2.95 -15.85
CA ILE A 62 5.24 3.79 -16.26
C ILE A 62 4.58 4.31 -14.96
N PRO A 63 5.05 5.46 -14.43
CA PRO A 63 4.59 5.97 -13.14
C PRO A 63 3.26 6.72 -13.25
N LEU A 64 2.53 6.78 -12.14
CA LEU A 64 1.26 7.53 -12.06
C LEU A 64 1.47 9.05 -12.19
N ALA A 65 2.54 9.56 -11.59
CA ALA A 65 2.93 10.96 -11.65
C ALA A 65 4.45 11.09 -11.66
N ASP A 66 4.94 12.19 -12.19
CA ASP A 66 6.36 12.52 -12.18
C ASP A 66 6.80 12.92 -10.77
N LEU A 67 7.67 12.12 -10.18
CA LEU A 67 8.24 12.36 -8.85
C LEU A 67 9.59 13.11 -8.92
N GLY A 68 10.07 13.46 -10.12
CA GLY A 68 11.33 14.17 -10.32
C GLY A 68 12.58 13.32 -10.06
N PHE A 69 12.43 12.00 -9.96
CA PHE A 69 13.55 11.05 -9.80
C PHE A 69 14.08 10.50 -11.12
N ALA A 70 13.47 10.88 -12.25
CA ALA A 70 13.98 10.51 -13.57
C ALA A 70 15.37 11.14 -13.82
N GLU A 71 16.20 10.47 -14.62
CA GLU A 71 17.51 11.01 -14.98
C GLU A 71 17.37 12.39 -15.65
N GLU A 72 18.35 13.28 -15.42
CA GLU A 72 18.34 14.64 -15.97
C GLU A 72 18.13 14.61 -17.51
N GLY A 73 16.94 15.02 -17.94
CA GLY A 73 16.56 15.13 -19.36
C GLY A 73 15.60 14.06 -19.86
N GLU A 74 15.27 13.04 -19.08
CA GLU A 74 14.22 12.08 -19.40
C GLU A 74 12.91 12.44 -18.69
N VAL A 75 11.86 12.72 -19.46
CA VAL A 75 10.51 12.88 -18.93
C VAL A 75 9.87 11.49 -18.88
N PRO A 76 9.46 10.98 -17.70
CA PRO A 76 8.85 9.66 -17.61
C PRO A 76 7.51 9.65 -18.35
N ALA A 77 7.24 8.58 -19.09
CA ALA A 77 5.96 8.41 -19.79
C ALA A 77 4.88 8.03 -18.76
N LEU A 78 3.96 8.97 -18.49
CA LEU A 78 2.98 8.80 -17.43
C LEU A 78 1.87 7.82 -17.81
N MET A 79 1.25 7.21 -16.79
CA MET A 79 0.12 6.29 -17.00
C MET A 79 -1.02 6.87 -17.85
N GLU A 80 -1.25 8.19 -17.81
CA GLU A 80 -2.29 8.86 -18.59
C GLU A 80 -1.96 8.99 -20.09
N GLU A 81 -0.67 8.99 -20.43
CA GLU A 81 -0.15 9.23 -21.78
C GLU A 81 0.13 7.93 -22.53
N VAL A 82 0.42 6.85 -21.79
CA VAL A 82 0.83 5.56 -22.36
C VAL A 82 -0.37 4.66 -22.60
N ARG A 83 -0.56 4.18 -23.83
CA ARG A 83 -1.63 3.21 -24.15
C ARG A 83 -1.20 1.80 -23.79
N ILE A 84 -2.17 0.97 -23.45
CA ILE A 84 -1.93 -0.45 -23.19
C ILE A 84 -1.29 -1.12 -24.42
N SER A 85 -1.80 -0.83 -25.62
CA SER A 85 -1.31 -1.42 -26.87
C SER A 85 0.17 -1.15 -27.17
N ASP A 86 0.73 -0.05 -26.67
CA ASP A 86 2.13 0.34 -26.93
C ASP A 86 3.13 -0.64 -26.31
N HIS A 87 2.71 -1.33 -25.24
CA HIS A 87 3.53 -2.24 -24.46
C HIS A 87 3.13 -3.72 -24.58
N ILE A 88 2.20 -4.08 -25.47
CA ILE A 88 1.89 -5.48 -25.77
C ILE A 88 2.81 -6.02 -26.86
N ARG A 89 3.82 -6.81 -26.49
CA ARG A 89 4.77 -7.43 -27.45
C ARG A 89 4.48 -8.90 -27.75
N SER A 90 3.78 -9.59 -26.86
CA SER A 90 3.42 -11.01 -27.01
C SER A 90 2.03 -11.28 -26.45
N THR A 91 1.50 -12.48 -26.69
CA THR A 91 0.23 -12.95 -26.11
C THR A 91 0.32 -13.28 -24.62
N SER A 92 1.52 -13.19 -24.04
CA SER A 92 1.85 -13.48 -22.64
C SER A 92 2.57 -12.28 -22.00
N GLN A 93 2.32 -11.07 -22.49
CA GLN A 93 2.92 -9.85 -21.95
C GLN A 93 2.61 -9.72 -20.45
N ARG A 94 3.62 -9.34 -19.67
CA ARG A 94 3.51 -9.18 -18.21
C ARG A 94 3.84 -7.76 -17.77
N PHE A 95 3.24 -7.36 -16.66
CA PHE A 95 3.53 -6.13 -15.94
C PHE A 95 3.53 -6.39 -14.45
N ILE A 96 4.41 -5.71 -13.74
CA ILE A 96 4.34 -5.60 -12.29
C ILE A 96 3.67 -4.28 -11.95
N TYR A 97 2.57 -4.33 -11.22
CA TYR A 97 1.90 -3.13 -10.73
C TYR A 97 2.19 -2.97 -9.25
N ALA A 98 2.90 -1.90 -8.91
CA ALA A 98 3.19 -1.49 -7.54
C ALA A 98 2.22 -0.37 -7.16
N TYR A 99 1.50 -0.54 -6.05
CA TYR A 99 0.58 0.43 -5.50
C TYR A 99 0.96 0.73 -4.06
N ASP A 100 0.87 2.00 -3.67
CA ASP A 100 1.22 2.48 -2.35
C ASP A 100 2.68 2.16 -2.00
N PHE A 101 3.57 3.16 -2.14
CA PHE A 101 5.00 2.95 -1.88
C PHE A 101 5.35 2.84 -0.40
N LEU A 102 4.40 3.03 0.53
CA LEU A 102 4.59 2.77 1.95
C LEU A 102 4.30 1.29 2.26
N HIS A 103 3.13 0.80 1.85
CA HIS A 103 2.70 -0.58 2.11
C HIS A 103 3.15 -1.60 1.04
N MET A 104 3.68 -1.11 -0.09
CA MET A 104 4.23 -1.89 -1.19
C MET A 104 3.28 -3.01 -1.65
N TRP A 105 2.05 -2.66 -2.03
CA TRP A 105 1.13 -3.60 -2.65
C TRP A 105 1.61 -3.96 -4.05
N MET A 106 1.93 -5.24 -4.25
CA MET A 106 2.45 -5.75 -5.51
C MET A 106 1.40 -6.62 -6.19
N PHE A 107 1.20 -6.38 -7.49
CA PHE A 107 0.30 -7.17 -8.33
C PHE A 107 1.03 -7.68 -9.56
N MET A 108 0.83 -8.96 -9.85
CA MET A 108 1.27 -9.63 -11.07
C MET A 108 0.17 -9.50 -12.13
N VAL A 109 0.44 -8.78 -13.22
CA VAL A 109 -0.51 -8.54 -14.30
C VAL A 109 -0.06 -9.28 -15.56
N GLU A 110 -0.80 -10.30 -15.99
CA GLU A 110 -0.46 -11.11 -17.17
C GLU A 110 -1.57 -11.03 -18.23
N LEU A 111 -1.19 -10.77 -19.48
CA LEU A 111 -2.11 -10.89 -20.61
C LEU A 111 -2.42 -12.36 -20.85
N ILE A 112 -3.68 -12.76 -20.71
CA ILE A 112 -4.13 -14.14 -20.89
C ILE A 112 -4.95 -14.34 -22.17
N GLN A 113 -5.54 -13.27 -22.71
CA GLN A 113 -6.33 -13.34 -23.93
C GLN A 113 -6.37 -11.99 -24.64
N ALA A 114 -6.42 -12.02 -25.97
CA ALA A 114 -6.77 -10.88 -26.79
C ALA A 114 -7.89 -11.26 -27.77
N GLY A 115 -8.88 -10.38 -27.96
CA GLY A 115 -10.06 -10.70 -28.76
C GLY A 115 -10.84 -9.47 -29.23
N ASP A 116 -12.02 -9.71 -29.80
CA ASP A 116 -12.91 -8.66 -30.28
C ASP A 116 -13.85 -8.16 -29.17
N PRO A 117 -14.28 -6.88 -29.22
CA PRO A 117 -15.25 -6.35 -28.28
C PRO A 117 -16.58 -7.11 -28.34
N LYS A 118 -17.11 -7.46 -27.17
CA LYS A 118 -18.46 -8.04 -27.07
C LYS A 118 -19.53 -6.96 -27.28
N PRO A 119 -20.54 -7.18 -28.14
CA PRO A 119 -21.63 -6.22 -28.34
C PRO A 119 -22.33 -5.82 -27.03
N GLY A 120 -22.48 -4.51 -26.80
CA GLY A 120 -23.17 -3.97 -25.61
C GLY A 120 -22.37 -4.01 -24.30
N ALA A 121 -21.10 -4.42 -24.34
CA ALA A 121 -20.22 -4.35 -23.18
C ALA A 121 -19.51 -2.99 -23.09
N ASN A 122 -19.32 -2.53 -21.85
CA ASN A 122 -18.42 -1.41 -21.53
C ASN A 122 -17.11 -1.95 -20.94
N TYR A 123 -16.03 -1.20 -21.14
CA TYR A 123 -14.69 -1.49 -20.64
C TYR A 123 -14.16 -0.26 -19.88
N PRO A 124 -13.27 -0.45 -18.88
CA PRO A 124 -12.79 -1.73 -18.38
C PRO A 124 -13.88 -2.47 -17.59
N ARG A 125 -13.74 -3.80 -17.45
CA ARG A 125 -14.67 -4.60 -16.63
C ARG A 125 -13.99 -5.81 -16.03
N VAL A 126 -14.49 -6.24 -14.87
CA VAL A 126 -14.13 -7.52 -14.25
C VAL A 126 -14.98 -8.63 -14.86
N VAL A 127 -14.35 -9.68 -15.40
CA VAL A 127 -15.05 -10.86 -15.95
C VAL A 127 -14.88 -12.11 -15.09
N MET A 128 -13.91 -12.12 -14.18
CA MET A 128 -13.71 -13.18 -13.21
C MET A 128 -13.15 -12.60 -11.91
N SER A 129 -13.62 -13.11 -10.77
CA SER A 129 -13.06 -12.82 -9.46
C SER A 129 -12.92 -14.12 -8.68
N MET A 130 -11.75 -14.32 -8.06
CA MET A 130 -11.47 -15.47 -7.22
C MET A 130 -10.66 -15.02 -5.99
N GLY A 131 -10.96 -15.60 -4.83
CA GLY A 131 -10.39 -15.18 -3.56
C GLY A 131 -10.92 -13.83 -3.04
N THR A 132 -10.75 -13.62 -1.74
CA THR A 132 -11.10 -12.36 -1.06
C THR A 132 -9.92 -11.40 -1.17
N ALA A 133 -10.16 -10.20 -1.68
CA ALA A 133 -9.14 -9.15 -1.69
C ALA A 133 -8.78 -8.80 -0.23
N PRO A 134 -7.49 -8.61 0.10
CA PRO A 134 -7.12 -8.11 1.42
C PRO A 134 -7.66 -6.70 1.62
N ASP A 135 -7.75 -6.29 2.88
CA ASP A 135 -8.03 -4.90 3.21
C ASP A 135 -6.81 -4.04 2.84
N GLU A 136 -7.04 -2.89 2.20
CA GLU A 136 -6.00 -1.98 1.71
C GLU A 136 -5.03 -1.53 2.83
N HIS A 137 -5.51 -1.46 4.08
CA HIS A 137 -4.75 -1.04 5.25
C HIS A 137 -4.30 -2.20 6.14
N SER A 138 -4.41 -3.45 5.66
CA SER A 138 -4.02 -4.63 6.45
C SER A 138 -2.53 -4.96 6.45
N LYS A 139 -1.73 -4.35 5.57
CA LYS A 139 -0.29 -4.49 5.61
C LYS A 139 0.27 -3.55 6.68
N GLU A 140 1.14 -4.07 7.54
CA GLU A 140 1.97 -3.23 8.40
C GLU A 140 3.07 -2.56 7.56
N ASP A 141 3.50 -1.36 7.96
CA ASP A 141 4.55 -0.62 7.27
C ASP A 141 5.83 -1.46 7.20
N ASP A 142 6.24 -1.82 5.97
CA ASP A 142 7.47 -2.60 5.71
C ASP A 142 8.74 -1.85 6.19
N LEU A 143 8.62 -0.55 6.47
CA LEU A 143 9.66 0.26 7.11
C LEU A 143 10.04 -0.24 8.51
N THR A 144 9.15 -0.93 9.21
CA THR A 144 9.44 -1.46 10.55
C THR A 144 10.14 -2.82 10.50
N ALA A 145 9.96 -3.60 9.43
CA ALA A 145 10.50 -4.96 9.32
C ALA A 145 12.05 -5.00 9.30
N GLY A 146 12.71 -3.89 9.00
CA GLY A 146 14.17 -3.74 9.08
C GLY A 146 14.70 -2.91 10.27
N ILE A 147 13.82 -2.38 11.13
CA ILE A 147 14.20 -1.51 12.26
C ILE A 147 14.04 -2.21 13.62
N VAL A 148 13.40 -3.39 13.68
CA VAL A 148 13.40 -4.22 14.90
C VAL A 148 14.71 -5.00 15.05
N GLU A 149 15.85 -4.32 14.98
CA GLU A 149 17.04 -4.79 15.69
C GLU A 149 16.97 -4.15 17.09
N GLU A 150 16.72 -5.00 18.09
CA GLU A 150 16.82 -4.78 19.54
C GLU A 150 17.10 -3.33 19.97
N ASP A 151 16.08 -2.64 20.49
CA ASP A 151 16.28 -1.39 21.23
C ASP A 151 17.24 -1.67 22.39
N PRO A 152 18.49 -1.16 22.40
CA PRO A 152 19.44 -1.38 23.48
C PRO A 152 19.02 -0.69 24.79
N TYR A 153 17.94 0.11 24.75
CA TYR A 153 17.33 0.81 25.87
C TYR A 153 15.99 0.19 26.29
N ALA A 154 15.63 -0.98 25.77
CA ALA A 154 14.58 -1.78 26.38
C ALA A 154 14.99 -2.09 27.83
N MET A 155 14.45 -1.32 28.77
CA MET A 155 14.65 -1.51 30.20
C MET A 155 14.12 -2.89 30.53
N ASP A 156 15.02 -3.80 30.88
CA ASP A 156 14.70 -5.11 31.42
C ASP A 156 13.82 -4.88 32.66
N ASP A 157 12.56 -5.32 32.59
CA ASP A 157 11.66 -5.33 33.74
C ASP A 157 12.07 -6.52 34.62
N GLU A 158 13.31 -6.48 35.12
CA GLU A 158 13.74 -7.34 36.20
C GLU A 158 13.03 -6.84 37.46
N GLU A 159 11.95 -7.54 37.83
CA GLU A 159 11.31 -7.47 39.14
C GLU A 159 12.41 -7.56 40.22
N HIS A 160 12.86 -6.40 40.70
CA HIS A 160 13.67 -6.29 41.89
C HIS A 160 12.78 -6.62 43.09
N ASP A 161 12.79 -7.90 43.50
CA ASP A 161 12.40 -8.32 44.85
C ASP A 161 13.30 -7.55 45.85
N LEU A 162 12.79 -6.42 46.33
CA LEU A 162 13.40 -5.68 47.42
C LEU A 162 13.07 -6.42 48.72
N ASP A 163 14.01 -7.25 49.17
CA ASP A 163 14.01 -7.85 50.51
C ASP A 163 13.76 -6.77 51.57
N GLU A 164 12.62 -6.87 52.25
CA GLU A 164 12.22 -6.04 53.39
C GLU A 164 12.99 -6.43 54.67
N GLU A 165 14.28 -6.13 54.78
CA GLU A 165 14.94 -6.13 56.11
C GLU A 165 15.97 -4.99 56.19
N ASP A 166 15.49 -3.82 56.65
CA ASP A 166 16.17 -2.91 57.58
C ASP A 166 15.49 -1.52 57.53
N ARG A 167 14.25 -1.44 58.05
CA ARG A 167 13.68 -0.15 58.48
C ARG A 167 14.09 0.09 59.92
N ASP A 168 15.10 0.93 60.10
CA ASP A 168 15.48 1.51 61.40
C ASP A 168 14.30 2.39 61.90
N PRO A 169 13.71 2.11 63.08
CA PRO A 169 12.50 2.77 63.52
C PRO A 169 12.84 3.95 64.44
N ASP A 170 13.49 4.99 63.92
CA ASP A 170 13.65 6.24 64.66
C ASP A 170 13.94 7.41 63.71
N ASP A 171 12.86 7.94 63.10
CA ASP A 171 12.73 9.39 62.90
C ASP A 171 11.25 9.71 62.65
N ALA A 172 10.50 9.69 63.75
CA ALA A 172 9.20 10.35 63.84
C ALA A 172 9.40 11.79 64.33
N ASP A 173 8.61 12.69 63.75
CA ASP A 173 8.35 14.09 64.12
C ASP A 173 9.42 15.15 63.77
N HIS A 174 9.10 16.04 62.83
CA HIS A 174 8.26 17.21 63.17
C HIS A 174 7.97 18.11 61.96
N ASN A 175 6.67 18.46 61.82
CA ASN A 175 6.09 19.74 61.38
C ASN A 175 6.43 20.32 60.00
N GLU A 176 5.60 21.12 59.33
CA GLU A 176 4.23 21.63 59.37
C GLU A 176 4.22 22.74 58.28
N PHE A 177 3.05 23.26 57.91
CA PHE A 177 2.81 24.38 56.98
C PHE A 177 2.76 23.97 55.50
N GLY A 178 1.62 24.03 54.80
CA GLY A 178 0.30 24.53 55.14
C GLY A 178 -0.45 24.94 53.86
N HIS A 179 -1.72 24.54 53.77
CA HIS A 179 -2.83 25.12 52.98
C HIS A 179 -2.69 25.04 51.44
N GLY A 180 -3.55 24.34 50.68
CA GLY A 180 -5.02 24.48 50.60
C GLY A 180 -5.36 25.70 49.70
N ASN A 181 -6.17 25.69 48.64
CA ASN A 181 -7.26 24.85 48.12
C ASN A 181 -7.28 25.06 46.57
N ILE A 182 -7.63 24.15 45.66
CA ILE A 182 -8.94 23.56 45.35
C ILE A 182 -10.15 24.54 45.36
N ASP A 183 -10.60 24.81 44.14
CA ASP A 183 -11.95 25.16 43.67
C ASP A 183 -12.55 26.52 44.10
N ASP A 184 -13.00 27.33 43.12
CA ASP A 184 -14.43 27.62 42.89
C ASP A 184 -14.66 28.73 41.82
N LEU A 185 -15.67 28.50 40.94
CA LEU A 185 -16.41 29.44 40.06
C LEU A 185 -15.66 30.13 38.91
N GLY A 186 -16.13 30.15 37.66
CA GLY A 186 -17.50 30.18 37.15
C GLY A 186 -17.66 31.41 36.25
N GLU A 187 -18.07 31.19 34.99
CA GLU A 187 -18.75 32.10 34.04
C GLU A 187 -18.25 33.57 33.86
N GLU A 188 -17.97 33.98 32.62
CA GLU A 188 -18.95 34.68 31.75
C GLU A 188 -18.28 35.30 30.50
N TYR A 189 -19.05 35.25 29.43
CA TYR A 189 -18.97 36.00 28.17
C TYR A 189 -18.35 37.40 28.25
N ARG A 190 -17.34 37.67 27.42
CA ARG A 190 -17.45 38.63 26.29
C ARG A 190 -16.28 38.56 25.32
#